data_AF-F4T8U1-F1
#
_entry.id   AF-F4T8U1-F1
#
_cell.length_a   1.000
_cell.length_b   1.000
_cell.length_c   1.000
_cell.angle_alpha   90.00
_cell.angle_beta   90.00
_cell.angle_gamma   90.00
#
_symmetry.space_group_name_H-M   'P 1'
#
loop_
_entity.id
_entity.type
_entity.pdbx_description
1 polymer ?
#
loop_
_entity_poly.entity_id
_entity_poly.type
_entity_poly.pdbx_seq_one_letter_code
_entity_poly.pdbx_strand_id
1 'polypeptide(L)'
;MDKVSREYSNKTILEYTPDLIIDKNKAISQKKYTSYSLPEYYHFKNSDGDEMKIVILAGHSIGGTASSRSYWRIDDDHSHPWTVTELDENSF
;
A
#
# COMPACT_ATOMS: atom_id res chain seq x y z
N MET A 1 -7.98 -19.86 -7.90
CA MET A 1 -7.10 -18.74 -7.51
C MET A 1 -7.85 -17.41 -7.64
N ASP A 2 -9.14 -17.33 -7.25
CA ASP A 2 -10.08 -16.50 -8.03
C ASP A 2 -11.02 -15.56 -7.26
N LYS A 3 -10.90 -15.41 -5.93
CA LYS A 3 -11.83 -14.56 -5.19
C LYS A 3 -11.24 -13.24 -4.68
N VAL A 4 -10.03 -13.29 -4.09
CA VAL A 4 -9.37 -12.09 -3.55
C VAL A 4 -8.86 -11.17 -4.66
N SER A 5 -8.30 -11.71 -5.75
CA SER A 5 -7.79 -10.89 -6.86
C SER A 5 -8.88 -10.11 -7.62
N ARG A 6 -10.15 -10.58 -7.61
CA ARG A 6 -11.25 -9.96 -8.37
C ARG A 6 -12.10 -8.98 -7.58
N GLU A 7 -12.25 -9.13 -6.26
CA GLU A 7 -13.09 -8.24 -5.42
C GLU A 7 -12.38 -6.95 -4.98
N TYR A 8 -11.08 -6.83 -5.31
CA TYR A 8 -10.19 -5.80 -4.77
C TYR A 8 -9.44 -5.01 -5.86
N SER A 9 -9.74 -5.26 -7.14
CA SER A 9 -9.28 -4.40 -8.22
C SER A 9 -9.92 -3.01 -8.11
N ASN A 10 -9.16 -1.96 -8.47
CA ASN A 10 -9.60 -0.56 -8.45
C ASN A 10 -9.82 0.08 -7.07
N LYS A 11 -9.24 -0.47 -6.00
CA LYS A 11 -9.28 0.16 -4.68
C LYS A 11 -8.05 1.00 -4.44
N THR A 12 -8.24 2.12 -3.76
CA THR A 12 -7.16 2.96 -3.24
C THR A 12 -6.67 2.44 -1.90
N ILE A 13 -5.45 2.81 -1.50
CA ILE A 13 -4.91 2.47 -0.16
C ILE A 13 -5.87 2.88 0.97
N LEU A 14 -6.57 4.01 0.82
CA LEU A 14 -7.54 4.49 1.81
C LEU A 14 -8.75 3.56 1.94
N GLU A 15 -9.14 2.86 0.88
CA GLU A 15 -10.25 1.90 0.97
C GLU A 15 -9.85 0.61 1.70
N TYR A 16 -8.57 0.22 1.62
CA TYR A 16 -8.02 -0.87 2.44
C TYR A 16 -7.75 -0.43 3.89
N THR A 17 -7.52 0.86 4.10
CA THR A 17 -7.18 1.46 5.40
C THR A 17 -8.03 2.71 5.66
N PRO A 18 -9.35 2.56 5.88
CA PRO A 18 -10.29 3.70 5.94
C PRO A 18 -10.07 4.63 7.13
N ASP A 19 -9.30 4.18 8.13
CA ASP A 19 -8.90 4.94 9.31
C ASP A 19 -7.55 5.65 9.15
N LEU A 20 -6.96 5.62 7.95
CA LEU A 20 -5.70 6.27 7.63
C LEU A 20 -5.90 7.75 7.36
N ILE A 21 -5.29 8.60 8.18
CA ILE A 21 -5.26 10.05 7.98
C ILE A 21 -3.91 10.42 7.37
N ILE A 22 -3.91 10.99 6.15
CA ILE A 22 -2.71 11.44 5.45
C ILE A 22 -2.45 12.92 5.79
N ASP A 23 -1.28 13.20 6.37
CA ASP A 23 -0.74 14.55 6.57
C ASP A 23 0.65 14.63 5.94
N LYS A 24 0.75 15.36 4.82
CA LYS A 24 1.96 15.53 4.01
C LYS A 24 2.63 14.19 3.66
N ASN A 25 3.60 13.77 4.46
CA ASN A 25 4.42 12.57 4.24
C ASN A 25 4.18 11.48 5.30
N LYS A 26 3.20 11.67 6.18
CA LYS A 26 2.88 10.74 7.27
C LYS A 26 1.42 10.33 7.17
N ALA A 27 1.18 9.04 7.35
CA ALA A 27 -0.15 8.48 7.42
C ALA A 27 -0.35 7.85 8.80
N ILE A 28 -1.40 8.18 9.52
CA ILE A 28 -1.62 7.70 10.90
C ILE A 28 -2.97 7.02 10.99
N SER A 29 -2.99 5.80 11.52
CA SER A 29 -4.20 5.14 12.00
C SER A 29 -4.24 5.25 13.52
N GLN A 30 -5.16 6.07 14.04
CA GLN A 30 -5.39 6.17 15.47
C GLN A 30 -6.15 4.95 16.02
N LYS A 31 -6.99 4.31 15.19
CA LYS A 31 -7.79 3.15 15.59
C LYS A 31 -6.95 1.88 15.77
N LYS A 32 -5.92 1.69 14.93
CA LYS A 32 -4.97 0.56 15.03
C LYS A 32 -3.74 0.91 15.86
N TYR A 33 -3.68 2.11 16.46
CA TYR A 33 -2.53 2.62 17.20
C TYR A 33 -1.21 2.46 16.41
N THR A 34 -1.27 2.71 15.10
CA THR A 34 -0.19 2.45 14.14
C THR A 34 0.09 3.69 13.30
N SER A 35 1.35 4.09 13.22
CA SER A 35 1.81 5.12 12.29
C SER A 35 2.48 4.49 11.08
N TYR A 36 2.16 5.03 9.91
CA TYR A 36 2.67 4.63 8.62
C TYR A 36 3.48 5.77 8.01
N SER A 37 4.67 5.46 7.51
CA SER A 37 5.31 6.30 6.50
C SER A 37 4.78 5.86 5.14
N LEU A 38 4.40 6.81 4.29
CA LEU A 38 4.31 6.60 2.84
C LEU A 38 5.70 6.93 2.28
N PRO A 39 6.62 5.97 2.15
CA PRO A 39 7.86 6.20 1.41
C PRO A 39 7.53 6.54 -0.04
N GLU A 40 8.43 7.27 -0.68
CA GLU A 40 8.50 7.34 -2.13
C GLU A 40 8.39 5.91 -2.69
N TYR A 41 7.52 5.72 -3.68
CA TYR A 41 7.29 4.39 -4.26
C TYR A 41 8.56 3.90 -4.95
N TYR A 42 8.77 2.59 -4.92
CA TYR A 42 9.83 1.94 -5.67
C TYR A 42 9.38 1.76 -7.12
N HIS A 43 10.29 1.98 -8.06
CA HIS A 43 10.04 1.78 -9.49
C HIS A 43 11.00 0.72 -10.02
N PHE A 44 10.45 -0.34 -10.60
CA PHE A 44 11.16 -1.45 -11.21
C PHE A 44 10.81 -1.54 -12.69
N LYS A 45 11.76 -2.02 -13.50
CA LYS A 45 11.56 -2.33 -14.91
C LYS A 45 12.03 -3.74 -15.17
N ASN A 46 11.19 -4.59 -15.76
CA ASN A 46 11.59 -5.94 -16.14
C ASN A 46 12.45 -5.92 -17.42
N SER A 47 12.95 -7.09 -17.83
CA SER A 47 13.75 -7.25 -19.07
C SER A 47 12.98 -6.91 -20.34
N ASP A 48 11.67 -7.05 -20.32
CA ASP A 48 10.77 -6.78 -21.46
C ASP A 48 10.40 -5.28 -21.56
N GLY A 49 10.79 -4.50 -20.56
CA GLY A 49 10.55 -3.06 -20.49
C GLY A 49 9.26 -2.65 -19.79
N ASP A 50 8.53 -3.60 -19.21
CA ASP A 50 7.35 -3.30 -18.40
C ASP A 50 7.77 -2.66 -17.07
N GLU A 51 7.03 -1.62 -16.70
CA GLU A 51 7.24 -0.87 -15.48
C GLU A 51 6.31 -1.37 -14.37
N MET A 52 6.88 -1.55 -13.18
CA MET A 52 6.14 -1.88 -11.97
C MET A 52 6.49 -0.88 -10.88
N LYS A 53 5.47 -0.22 -10.34
CA LYS A 53 5.61 0.70 -9.21
C LYS A 53 5.04 0.04 -7.95
N ILE A 54 5.79 0.08 -6.85
CA ILE A 54 5.42 -0.54 -5.57
C ILE A 54 5.48 0.50 -4.46
N VAL A 55 4.39 0.65 -3.71
CA VAL A 55 4.36 1.44 -2.48
C VAL A 55 4.33 0.53 -1.25
N ILE A 56 5.11 0.89 -0.24
CA ILE A 56 5.25 0.12 0.99
C ILE A 56 4.65 0.91 2.13
N LEU A 57 3.63 0.38 2.79
CA LEU A 57 3.15 0.94 4.06
C LEU A 57 3.87 0.24 5.21
N ALA A 58 4.84 0.94 5.79
CA ALA A 58 5.54 0.48 7.00
C ALA A 58 4.82 1.00 8.24
N GLY A 59 4.02 0.12 8.87
CA GLY A 59 3.35 0.38 10.14
C GLY A 59 4.29 0.15 11.32
N HIS A 60 4.28 1.04 12.29
CA HIS A 60 4.87 0.79 13.61
C HIS A 60 3.85 1.06 14.70
N SER A 61 3.83 0.18 15.70
CA SER A 61 2.98 0.33 16.87
C SER A 61 3.42 1.56 17.64
N ILE A 62 2.48 2.47 17.91
CA ILE A 62 2.73 3.59 18.79
C ILE A 62 2.95 3.00 20.20
N GLY A 63 4.04 3.38 20.89
CA GLY A 63 4.33 2.88 22.23
C GLY A 63 4.73 1.40 22.36
N GLY A 64 5.08 0.72 21.26
CA GLY A 64 5.55 -0.67 21.25
C GLY A 64 6.69 -0.92 20.26
N THR A 65 7.15 -2.18 20.16
CA THR A 65 8.23 -2.59 19.24
C THR A 65 7.72 -3.35 18.00
N ALA A 66 6.44 -3.70 17.96
CA ALA A 66 5.87 -4.41 16.82
C ALA A 66 5.76 -3.51 15.58
N SER A 67 6.22 -4.03 14.45
CA SER A 67 6.14 -3.38 13.15
C SER A 67 5.46 -4.29 12.14
N SER A 68 4.79 -3.70 11.16
CA SER A 68 4.17 -4.39 10.05
C SER A 68 4.60 -3.71 8.75
N ARG A 69 4.65 -4.48 7.67
CA ARG A 69 4.88 -3.95 6.32
C ARG A 69 3.86 -4.58 5.39
N SER A 70 3.15 -3.73 4.65
CA SER A 70 2.27 -4.14 3.57
C SER A 70 2.82 -3.59 2.27
N TYR A 71 2.76 -4.40 1.21
CA TYR A 71 3.29 -4.08 -0.10
C TYR A 71 2.14 -3.97 -1.08
N TRP A 72 2.17 -2.95 -1.93
CA TRP A 72 1.08 -2.65 -2.84
C TRP A 72 1.65 -2.30 -4.21
N ARG A 73 1.16 -2.95 -5.27
CA ARG A 73 1.44 -2.52 -6.65
C ARG A 73 0.56 -1.32 -6.95
N ILE A 74 1.14 -0.26 -7.52
CA ILE A 74 0.38 0.87 -8.05
C ILE A 74 -0.10 0.50 -9.45
N ASP A 75 -1.41 0.45 -9.63
CA ASP A 75 -2.06 0.13 -10.91
C ASP A 75 -2.32 1.41 -11.73
N ASP A 76 -2.59 2.52 -11.05
CA ASP A 76 -2.82 3.83 -11.67
C ASP A 76 -2.29 4.95 -10.76
N ASP A 77 -1.34 5.75 -11.25
CA ASP A 77 -0.73 6.88 -10.55
C ASP A 77 -1.19 8.27 -11.04
N HIS A 78 -2.18 8.35 -11.94
CA HIS A 78 -2.66 9.63 -12.49
C HIS A 78 -3.45 10.47 -11.47
N SER A 79 -3.91 9.87 -10.37
CA SER A 79 -4.65 10.57 -9.30
C SER A 79 -4.24 10.07 -7.91
N HIS A 80 -4.29 10.95 -6.91
CA HIS A 80 -4.03 10.60 -5.51
C HIS A 80 -5.34 10.56 -4.70
N PRO A 81 -5.53 9.57 -3.81
CA PRO A 81 -4.66 8.43 -3.57
C PRO A 81 -4.64 7.46 -4.77
N TRP A 82 -3.49 6.82 -5.02
CA TRP A 82 -3.32 5.88 -6.12
C TRP A 82 -4.23 4.66 -5.99
N THR A 83 -4.61 4.12 -7.14
CA THR A 83 -5.23 2.80 -7.24
C THR A 83 -4.17 1.73 -7.06
N VAL A 84 -4.44 0.74 -6.21
CA VAL A 84 -3.48 -0.28 -5.84
C VAL A 84 -4.06 -1.68 -5.76
N THR A 85 -3.18 -2.67 -5.95
CA THR A 85 -3.42 -4.09 -5.66
C THR A 85 -2.50 -4.54 -4.53
N GLU A 86 -3.04 -5.20 -3.50
CA GLU A 86 -2.23 -5.77 -2.41
C GLU A 86 -1.31 -6.86 -2.95
N LEU A 87 -0.04 -6.85 -2.53
CA LEU A 87 0.90 -7.91 -2.82
C LEU A 87 1.06 -8.77 -1.56
N ASP A 88 0.57 -9.99 -1.64
CA ASP A 88 0.72 -11.04 -0.64
C ASP A 88 1.48 -12.25 -1.22
N GLU A 89 1.69 -13.28 -0.40
CA GLU A 89 2.37 -14.52 -0.81
C GLU A 89 1.66 -15.29 -1.94
N ASN A 90 0.40 -14.94 -2.22
CA ASN A 90 -0.44 -15.56 -3.25
C ASN A 90 -0.61 -14.68 -4.50
N SER A 91 0.09 -13.54 -4.57
CA SER A 91 -0.04 -12.55 -5.64
C SER A 91 0.85 -12.83 -6.87
N PHE A 92 1.42 -14.04 -6.94
CA PHE A 92 2.25 -14.54 -8.04
C PHE A 92 1.44 -15.29 -9.11
#